data_AF-A0A1Y3W790-F1
#
_entry.id   AF-A0A1Y3W790-F1
#
_cell.length_a   1.000
_cell.length_b   1.000
_cell.length_c   1.000
_cell.angle_alpha   90.00
_cell.angle_beta   90.00
_cell.angle_gamma   90.00
#
_symmetry.space_group_name_H-M   'P 1'
#
loop_
_entity.id
_entity.type
_entity.pdbx_description
1 polymer ?
#
loop_
_entity_poly.entity_id
_entity_poly.type
_entity_poly.pdbx_seq_one_letter_code
_entity_poly.pdbx_strand_id
1 'polypeptide(L)'
;MFKVQHTVLVWEVLVINNLLSQEYLLWFFKSAYFIDNGIKSFTGTAGQQRIHKDYLSMCKIPLPPLAEQKRIVEKLEQLLPLCQLLKK
;
A
#
# COMPACT_ATOMS: atom_id res chain seq x y z
N MET A 1 -18.20 -24.98 30.56
CA MET A 1 -17.29 -23.85 30.86
C MET A 1 -16.53 -23.54 29.57
N PHE A 2 -17.00 -22.53 28.84
CA PHE A 2 -16.79 -22.38 27.39
C PHE A 2 -15.48 -21.68 27.03
N LYS A 3 -14.92 -22.16 25.91
CA LYS A 3 -13.64 -21.81 25.28
C LYS A 3 -13.94 -20.75 24.21
N VAL A 4 -13.44 -19.51 24.35
CA VAL A 4 -13.57 -18.47 23.31
C VAL A 4 -12.33 -17.58 23.28
N GLN A 5 -11.34 -17.92 22.44
CA GLN A 5 -10.19 -17.04 22.15
C GLN A 5 -9.84 -16.93 20.66
N HIS A 6 -10.69 -17.40 19.73
CA HIS A 6 -10.37 -17.39 18.30
C HIS A 6 -11.24 -16.48 17.41
N THR A 7 -12.11 -15.64 17.99
CA THR A 7 -13.08 -14.86 17.19
C THR A 7 -12.58 -13.47 16.76
N VAL A 8 -11.58 -12.89 17.43
CA VAL A 8 -11.24 -11.46 17.23
C VAL A 8 -10.55 -11.17 15.89
N LEU A 9 -9.69 -12.08 15.41
CA LEU A 9 -8.89 -11.85 14.20
C LEU A 9 -9.70 -11.86 12.90
N VAL A 10 -10.79 -12.63 12.83
CA VAL A 10 -11.57 -12.78 11.60
C VAL A 10 -12.35 -11.48 11.28
N TRP A 11 -12.86 -10.80 12.31
CA TRP A 11 -13.61 -9.56 12.14
C TRP A 11 -12.72 -8.39 11.71
N GLU A 12 -11.52 -8.26 12.28
CA GLU A 12 -10.56 -7.21 11.89
C GLU A 12 -10.11 -7.36 10.43
N VAL A 13 -9.83 -8.60 10.00
CA VAL A 13 -9.45 -8.90 8.61
C VAL A 13 -10.58 -8.58 7.63
N LEU A 14 -11.84 -8.87 7.99
CA LEU A 14 -13.01 -8.54 7.15
C LEU A 14 -13.28 -7.03 7.06
N VAL A 15 -13.04 -6.27 8.12
CA VAL A 15 -13.21 -4.80 8.14
C VAL A 15 -12.20 -4.12 7.20
N ILE A 16 -10.95 -4.60 7.15
CA ILE A 16 -9.91 -4.05 6.27
C ILE A 16 -10.28 -4.25 4.79
N ASN A 17 -10.80 -5.43 4.43
CA ASN A 17 -11.21 -5.73 3.05
C ASN A 17 -12.31 -4.81 2.52
N ASN A 18 -13.13 -4.22 3.40
CA ASN A 18 -14.24 -3.35 3.03
C ASN A 18 -13.92 -1.85 3.17
N LEU A 19 -12.69 -1.50 3.52
CA LEU A 19 -12.22 -0.12 3.65
C LEU A 19 -11.01 0.18 2.76
N LEU A 20 -10.25 -0.85 2.37
CA LEU A 20 -9.00 -0.71 1.63
C LEU A 20 -8.95 -1.63 0.42
N SER A 21 -8.76 -1.05 -0.76
CA SER A 21 -8.42 -1.77 -1.99
C SER A 21 -6.95 -2.17 -1.98
N GLN A 22 -6.67 -3.45 -2.25
CA GLN A 22 -5.32 -3.98 -2.36
C GLN A 22 -4.56 -3.34 -3.54
N GLU A 23 -5.27 -3.09 -4.63
CA GLU A 23 -4.73 -2.47 -5.85
C GLU A 23 -4.32 -1.02 -5.59
N TYR A 24 -5.14 -0.27 -4.86
CA TYR A 24 -4.81 1.09 -4.44
C TYR A 24 -3.54 1.12 -3.58
N LEU A 25 -3.47 0.22 -2.59
CA LEU A 25 -2.30 0.12 -1.71
C LEU A 25 -1.02 -0.23 -2.48
N LEU A 26 -1.12 -1.15 -3.45
CA LEU A 26 0.00 -1.50 -4.32
C LEU A 26 0.49 -0.28 -5.11
N TRP A 27 -0.43 0.49 -5.71
CA TRP A 27 -0.07 1.70 -6.45
C TRP A 27 0.51 2.79 -5.54
N PHE A 28 0.00 2.92 -4.31
CA PHE A 28 0.57 3.83 -3.31
C PHE A 28 2.03 3.47 -2.97
N PHE A 29 2.33 2.19 -2.73
CA PHE A 29 3.70 1.76 -2.47
C PHE A 29 4.64 1.93 -3.66
N LYS A 30 4.11 1.93 -4.89
CA LYS A 30 4.87 2.23 -6.11
C LYS A 30 5.05 3.72 -6.36
N SER A 31 4.38 4.59 -5.61
CA SER A 31 4.48 6.04 -5.80
C SER A 31 5.86 6.56 -5.39
N ALA A 32 6.31 7.62 -6.06
CA ALA A 32 7.53 8.33 -5.69
C ALA A 32 7.47 8.84 -4.23
N TYR A 33 6.28 9.26 -3.77
CA TYR A 33 6.08 9.66 -2.38
C TYR A 33 6.49 8.57 -1.39
N PHE A 34 6.10 7.32 -1.63
CA PHE A 34 6.47 6.23 -0.74
C PHE A 34 7.92 5.79 -0.92
N ILE A 35 8.36 5.66 -2.18
CA ILE A 35 9.71 5.16 -2.51
C ILE A 35 10.78 6.15 -2.06
N ASP A 36 10.67 7.43 -2.40
CA ASP A 36 11.71 8.44 -2.10
C ASP A 36 11.87 8.64 -0.60
N ASN A 37 10.77 8.61 0.14
CA ASN A 37 10.81 8.70 1.60
C ASN A 37 11.30 7.38 2.24
N GLY A 38 10.99 6.23 1.64
CA GLY A 38 11.51 4.93 2.04
C GLY A 38 13.02 4.82 1.84
N ILE A 39 13.54 5.30 0.71
CA ILE A 39 14.97 5.32 0.38
C ILE A 39 15.76 6.13 1.40
N LYS A 40 15.22 7.27 1.86
CA LYS A 40 15.86 8.09 2.92
C LYS A 40 16.00 7.36 4.25
N SER A 41 15.17 6.34 4.49
CA SER A 41 15.19 5.50 5.68
C SER A 41 15.98 4.19 5.50
N PHE A 42 16.63 4.00 4.35
CA PHE A 42 17.39 2.77 4.09
C PHE A 42 18.62 2.67 4.99
N THR A 43 18.73 1.51 5.64
CA THR A 43 19.91 1.08 6.37
C THR A 43 20.44 -0.22 5.76
N GLY A 44 21.75 -0.43 5.82
CA GLY A 44 22.42 -1.64 5.32
C GLY A 44 23.38 -1.42 4.16
N THR A 45 24.16 -2.45 3.83
CA THR A 45 25.18 -2.46 2.78
C THR A 45 24.54 -2.68 1.40
N ALA A 46 25.19 -2.18 0.34
CA ALA A 46 24.75 -2.36 -1.04
C ALA A 46 24.37 -3.83 -1.33
N GLY A 47 23.11 -4.06 -1.71
CA GLY A 47 22.56 -5.38 -2.04
C GLY A 47 21.52 -5.95 -1.06
N GLN A 48 21.37 -5.38 0.15
CA GLN A 48 20.36 -5.80 1.15
C GLN A 48 19.71 -4.59 1.86
N GLN A 49 19.35 -3.56 1.10
CA GLN A 49 18.63 -2.41 1.66
C GLN A 49 17.22 -2.82 2.05
N ARG A 50 16.84 -2.52 3.30
CA ARG A 50 15.51 -2.81 3.85
C ARG A 50 14.88 -1.50 4.31
N ILE A 51 13.57 -1.39 4.11
CA ILE A 51 12.78 -0.31 4.74
C ILE A 51 12.70 -0.62 6.24
N HIS A 52 13.05 0.36 7.08
CA HIS A 52 12.89 0.22 8.53
C HIS A 52 11.42 0.05 8.91
N LYS A 53 11.15 -0.80 9.91
CA LYS A 53 9.79 -0.97 10.44
C LYS A 53 9.22 0.36 10.95
N ASP A 54 10.06 1.22 11.51
CA ASP A 54 9.65 2.53 12.04
C ASP A 54 9.10 3.44 10.95
N TYR A 55 9.72 3.41 9.75
CA TYR A 55 9.21 4.15 8.61
C TYR A 55 7.81 3.66 8.20
N LEU A 56 7.61 2.34 8.10
CA LEU A 56 6.29 1.77 7.80
C LEU A 56 5.25 2.14 8.86
N SER A 57 5.66 2.21 10.12
CA SER A 57 4.79 2.53 11.26
C SER A 57 4.37 4.00 11.29
N MET A 58 5.25 4.90 10.83
CA MET A 58 5.02 6.35 10.81
C MET A 58 4.48 6.86 9.45
N CYS A 59 4.52 6.03 8.41
CA CYS A 59 4.06 6.39 7.08
C CYS A 59 2.55 6.70 7.10
N LYS A 60 2.19 7.91 6.68
CA LYS A 60 0.79 8.30 6.56
C LYS A 60 0.27 7.88 5.19
N ILE A 61 -0.67 6.95 5.18
CA ILE A 61 -1.35 6.49 3.97
C ILE A 61 -2.63 7.31 3.80
N PRO A 62 -2.80 8.04 2.68
CA PRO A 62 -4.08 8.68 2.38
C PRO A 62 -5.11 7.58 2.07
N LEU A 63 -6.22 7.56 2.82
CA LEU A 63 -7.27 6.56 2.68
C LEU A 63 -8.58 7.25 2.24
N PRO A 64 -8.76 7.50 0.93
CA PRO A 64 -10.03 8.02 0.42
C PRO A 64 -11.12 6.93 0.48
N PRO A 65 -12.40 7.27 0.27
CA PRO A 65 -13.48 6.27 0.20
C PRO A 65 -13.22 5.20 -0.87
N LEU A 66 -13.73 3.98 -0.69
CA LEU A 66 -13.48 2.85 -1.59
C LEU A 66 -13.80 3.14 -3.07
N ALA A 67 -14.87 3.88 -3.35
CA ALA A 67 -15.23 4.26 -4.72
C ALA A 67 -14.13 5.12 -5.37
N GLU A 68 -13.53 6.03 -4.59
CA GLU A 68 -12.45 6.88 -5.04
C GLU A 68 -11.14 6.11 -5.20
N GLN A 69 -10.85 5.16 -4.29
CA GLN A 69 -9.70 4.26 -4.44
C GLN A 69 -9.77 3.51 -5.78
N LYS A 70 -10.94 2.93 -6.12
CA LYS A 70 -11.15 2.23 -7.40
C LYS A 70 -11.00 3.16 -8.61
N ARG A 71 -11.59 4.36 -8.55
CA ARG A 71 -11.48 5.36 -9.63
C ARG A 71 -10.03 5.75 -9.91
N ILE A 72 -9.22 5.90 -8.86
CA ILE A 72 -7.79 6.19 -8.99
C ILE A 72 -7.07 5.03 -9.68
N VAL A 73 -7.31 3.80 -9.23
CA VAL A 73 -6.69 2.59 -9.81
C VAL A 73 -7.01 2.46 -11.30
N GLU A 74 -8.29 2.56 -11.67
CA GLU A 74 -8.71 2.50 -13.08
C GLU A 74 -7.98 3.55 -13.93
N LYS A 75 -7.82 4.77 -13.41
CA LYS A 75 -7.14 5.83 -14.14
C LYS A 75 -5.65 5.54 -14.33
N LEU A 76 -5.00 4.98 -13.31
CA LEU A 76 -3.59 4.57 -13.40
C LEU A 76 -3.41 3.45 -14.43
N GLU A 77 -4.29 2.45 -14.42
CA GLU A 77 -4.23 1.32 -15.36
C GLU A 77 -4.46 1.75 -16.81
N GLN A 78 -5.29 2.77 -17.05
CA GLN A 78 -5.46 3.34 -18.38
C GLN A 78 -4.26 4.15 -18.85
N LEU A 79 -3.67 4.96 -17.98
CA LEU A 79 -2.65 5.95 -18.37
C LEU A 79 -1.22 5.39 -18.38
N LEU A 80 -0.85 4.57 -17.41
CA LEU A 80 0.54 4.10 -17.27
C LEU A 80 1.04 3.29 -18.47
N PRO A 81 0.24 2.39 -19.09
CA PRO A 81 0.66 1.70 -20.31
C PRO A 81 0.92 2.67 -21.46
N LEU A 82 0.10 3.72 -21.60
CA LEU A 82 0.29 4.75 -22.63
C LEU A 82 1.60 5.52 -22.39
N CYS A 83 1.90 5.89 -21.14
CA CYS A 83 3.17 6.53 -20.79
C CYS A 83 4.38 5.64 -21.09
N GLN A 84 4.27 4.31 -20.90
CA GLN A 84 5.35 3.37 -21.22
C GLN A 84 5.57 3.25 -22.73
N LEU A 85 4.50 3.29 -23.52
CA LEU A 85 4.59 3.25 -24.98
C LEU A 85 5.28 4.51 -25.54
N LEU A 86 4.99 5.68 -24.97
CA LEU A 86 5.56 6.97 -25.41
C LEU A 86 7.02 7.19 -24.98
N LYS A 87 7.54 6.39 -24.04
CA LYS A 87 8.94 6.46 -23.61
C LYS A 87 9.89 5.61 -24.48
N LYS A 88 9.36 4.91 -25.48
CA LYS A 88 10.13 4.25 -26.54
C LYS A 88 10.50 5.24 -27.63
#